data_AF-A0A925NHL5-F1
#
_entry.id   AF-A0A925NHL5-F1
#
_cell.length_a   1.000
_cell.length_b   1.000
_cell.length_c   1.000
_cell.angle_alpha   90.00
_cell.angle_beta   90.00
_cell.angle_gamma   90.00
#
_symmetry.space_group_name_H-M   'P 1'
#
loop_
_entity.id
_entity.type
_entity.pdbx_description
1 polymer ?
#
loop_
_entity_poly.entity_id
_entity_poly.type
_entity_poly.pdbx_seq_one_letter_code
_entity_poly.pdbx_strand_id
1 'polypeptide(L)'
;MVDQAEHEVEQEQNFLAAVHALGALQREQLEAIQKLDSLGKAESYACEQLRLAEYQVAKSEVTVSQKHAVRLDADQFFRDLEPEGIGVLTELSSARRHLWSVATGDDDEILQAAQRYGRAAKAWQTYSPKHHAAVDAVKVAMEDWKRAKREHAVLVERQEASRQQLRSATQELNKVSEKAYMRIAIFDLEKNVVDLANAFTGIEELKITYDCVDTKDLKINFTAK
;
A
#
# COMPACT_ATOMS: atom_id res chain seq x y z
N MET A 1 49.83 -35.04 -41.41
CA MET A 1 49.58 -33.75 -42.09
C MET A 1 48.10 -33.38 -42.14
N VAL A 2 47.15 -34.32 -41.98
CA VAL A 2 45.71 -33.99 -41.83
C VAL A 2 45.40 -33.47 -40.41
N ASP A 3 46.02 -34.05 -39.38
CA ASP A 3 45.80 -33.66 -37.97
C ASP A 3 46.17 -32.21 -37.60
N GLN A 4 47.11 -31.55 -38.31
CA GLN A 4 47.48 -30.16 -38.01
C GLN A 4 46.47 -29.16 -38.59
N ALA A 5 45.95 -29.43 -39.79
CA ALA A 5 44.95 -28.58 -40.43
C ALA A 5 43.58 -28.67 -39.73
N GLU A 6 43.20 -29.84 -39.23
CA GLU A 6 41.98 -30.00 -38.42
C GLU A 6 42.10 -29.27 -37.07
N HIS A 7 43.27 -29.30 -36.44
CA HIS A 7 43.54 -28.59 -35.18
C HIS A 7 43.50 -27.06 -35.32
N GLU A 8 44.02 -26.52 -36.42
CA GLU A 8 44.01 -25.09 -36.72
C GLU A 8 42.58 -24.57 -36.96
N VAL A 9 41.75 -25.32 -37.70
CA VAL A 9 40.36 -24.97 -37.97
C VAL A 9 39.50 -25.02 -36.68
N GLU A 10 39.72 -26.00 -35.81
CA GLU A 10 39.03 -26.08 -34.52
C GLU A 10 39.42 -24.92 -33.59
N GLN A 11 40.70 -24.53 -33.57
CA GLN A 11 41.18 -23.38 -32.80
C GLN A 11 40.61 -22.05 -33.32
N GLU A 12 40.54 -21.86 -34.65
CA GLU A 12 39.95 -20.67 -35.26
C GLU A 12 38.46 -20.55 -34.94
N GLN A 13 37.71 -21.66 -35.01
CA GLN A 13 36.28 -21.69 -34.65
C GLN A 13 36.06 -21.38 -33.16
N ASN A 14 36.89 -21.93 -32.28
CA ASN A 14 36.81 -21.65 -30.83
C ASN A 14 37.14 -20.19 -30.51
N PHE A 15 38.14 -19.60 -31.18
CA PHE A 15 38.48 -18.19 -31.03
C PHE A 15 37.34 -17.28 -31.49
N LEU A 16 36.78 -17.52 -32.68
CA LEU A 16 35.64 -16.75 -33.20
C LEU A 16 34.42 -16.85 -32.28
N ALA A 17 34.11 -18.05 -31.76
CA ALA A 17 33.01 -18.25 -30.82
C ALA A 17 33.22 -17.44 -29.52
N ALA A 18 34.42 -17.43 -28.96
CA ALA A 18 34.76 -16.67 -27.76
C ALA A 18 34.66 -15.15 -27.99
N VAL A 19 35.14 -14.65 -29.13
CA VAL A 19 35.04 -13.22 -29.51
C VAL A 19 33.57 -12.81 -29.70
N HIS A 20 32.76 -13.64 -30.36
CA HIS A 20 31.33 -13.36 -30.52
C HIS A 20 30.60 -13.34 -29.18
N ALA A 21 30.91 -14.27 -28.26
CA ALA A 21 30.35 -14.30 -26.92
C ALA A 21 30.74 -13.05 -26.10
N LEU A 22 32.02 -12.65 -26.14
CA LEU A 22 32.49 -11.44 -25.48
C LEU A 22 31.80 -10.19 -26.02
N GLY A 23 31.73 -10.03 -27.34
CA GLY A 23 31.08 -8.88 -27.97
C GLY A 23 29.58 -8.80 -27.68
N ALA A 24 28.90 -9.96 -27.59
CA ALA A 24 27.50 -10.01 -27.17
C ALA A 24 27.31 -9.56 -25.72
N LEU A 25 28.17 -10.04 -24.80
CA LEU A 25 28.09 -9.71 -23.38
C LEU A 25 28.41 -8.23 -23.11
N GLN A 26 29.44 -7.68 -23.76
CA GLN A 26 29.78 -6.25 -23.66
C GLN A 26 28.67 -5.35 -24.21
N ARG A 27 27.99 -5.77 -25.29
CA ARG A 27 26.82 -5.04 -25.82
C ARG A 27 25.66 -5.04 -24.82
N GLU A 28 25.34 -6.21 -24.25
CA GLU A 28 24.29 -6.32 -23.23
C GLU A 28 24.59 -5.44 -22.00
N GLN A 29 25.86 -5.40 -21.56
CA GLN A 29 26.30 -4.53 -20.47
C GLN A 29 26.11 -3.05 -20.79
N LEU A 30 26.53 -2.61 -21.99
CA LEU A 30 26.39 -1.22 -22.43
C LEU A 30 24.92 -0.79 -22.50
N GLU A 31 24.06 -1.63 -23.07
CA GLU A 31 22.61 -1.38 -23.12
C GLU A 31 22.00 -1.33 -21.72
N ALA A 32 22.45 -2.18 -20.80
CA ALA A 32 22.01 -2.16 -19.41
C ALA A 32 22.43 -0.87 -18.69
N ILE A 33 23.69 -0.44 -18.83
CA ILE A 33 24.21 0.81 -18.24
C ILE A 33 23.40 2.01 -18.75
N GLN A 34 23.12 2.09 -20.04
CA GLN A 34 22.32 3.18 -20.62
C GLN A 34 20.89 3.22 -20.07
N LYS A 35 20.32 2.07 -19.69
CA LYS A 35 18.98 1.98 -19.10
C LYS A 35 18.94 2.36 -17.63
N LEU A 36 20.02 2.17 -16.87
CA LEU A 36 20.05 2.37 -15.42
C LEU A 36 19.57 3.76 -14.99
N ASP A 37 20.00 4.82 -15.66
CA ASP A 37 19.61 6.20 -15.29
C ASP A 37 18.10 6.43 -15.40
N SER A 38 17.47 5.86 -16.45
CA SER A 38 16.02 5.99 -16.64
C SER A 38 15.22 5.15 -15.64
N LEU A 39 15.70 3.95 -15.32
CA LEU A 39 15.10 3.08 -14.31
C LEU A 39 15.25 3.66 -12.90
N GLY A 40 16.40 4.26 -12.57
CA GLY A 40 16.60 4.95 -11.29
C GLY A 40 15.66 6.14 -11.11
N LYS A 41 15.39 6.91 -12.18
CA LYS A 41 14.37 7.97 -12.17
C LYS A 41 12.96 7.39 -11.98
N ALA A 42 12.64 6.26 -12.63
CA ALA A 42 11.34 5.61 -12.49
C ALA A 42 11.11 5.06 -11.08
N GLU A 43 12.12 4.43 -10.46
CA GLU A 43 12.05 3.96 -9.08
C GLU A 43 11.89 5.13 -8.10
N SER A 44 12.68 6.19 -8.26
CA SER A 44 12.57 7.40 -7.43
C SER A 44 11.18 8.03 -7.53
N TYR A 45 10.61 8.12 -8.73
CA TYR A 45 9.24 8.57 -8.93
C TYR A 45 8.21 7.67 -8.25
N ALA A 46 8.33 6.34 -8.40
CA ALA A 46 7.42 5.38 -7.74
C ALA A 46 7.51 5.46 -6.21
N CYS A 47 8.71 5.70 -5.66
CA CYS A 47 8.94 5.92 -4.24
C CYS A 47 8.22 7.19 -3.75
N GLU A 48 8.30 8.29 -4.50
CA GLU A 48 7.59 9.53 -4.17
C GLU A 48 6.06 9.36 -4.25
N GLN A 49 5.55 8.62 -5.24
CA GLN A 49 4.12 8.31 -5.31
C GLN A 49 3.65 7.49 -4.10
N LEU A 50 4.43 6.50 -3.67
CA LEU A 50 4.13 5.72 -2.48
C LEU A 50 4.11 6.61 -1.22
N ARG A 51 5.11 7.48 -1.06
CA ARG A 51 5.19 8.43 0.07
C ARG A 51 3.95 9.34 0.13
N LEU A 52 3.52 9.87 -1.01
CA LEU A 52 2.31 10.70 -1.09
C LEU A 52 1.05 9.90 -0.75
N ALA A 53 0.93 8.66 -1.24
CA ALA A 53 -0.20 7.80 -0.92
C ALA A 53 -0.26 7.44 0.57
N GLU A 54 0.89 7.10 1.18
CA GLU A 54 1.03 6.83 2.62
C GLU A 54 0.59 8.03 3.47
N TYR A 55 1.02 9.23 3.08
CA TYR A 55 0.59 10.44 3.75
C TYR A 55 -0.94 10.67 3.68
N GLN A 56 -1.56 10.42 2.52
CA GLN A 56 -3.02 10.55 2.38
C GLN A 56 -3.78 9.50 3.21
N VAL A 57 -3.27 8.27 3.27
CA VAL A 57 -3.85 7.22 4.13
C VAL A 57 -3.78 7.64 5.59
N ALA A 58 -2.62 8.05 6.10
CA ALA A 58 -2.47 8.52 7.48
C ALA A 58 -3.41 9.69 7.81
N LYS A 59 -3.55 10.66 6.90
CA LYS A 59 -4.49 11.79 7.06
C LYS A 59 -5.96 11.32 7.12
N SER A 60 -6.31 10.33 6.31
CA SER A 60 -7.67 9.77 6.30
C SER A 60 -7.98 8.94 7.55
N GLU A 61 -7.01 8.25 8.15
CA GLU A 61 -7.18 7.52 9.42
C GLU A 61 -7.57 8.46 10.56
N VAL A 62 -6.94 9.63 10.64
CA VAL A 62 -7.31 10.69 11.59
C VAL A 62 -8.76 11.11 11.37
N THR A 63 -9.16 11.31 10.11
CA THR A 63 -10.52 11.73 9.76
C THR A 63 -11.55 10.65 10.14
N VAL A 64 -11.29 9.37 9.83
CA VAL A 64 -12.15 8.23 10.20
C VAL A 64 -12.29 8.14 11.72
N SER A 65 -11.20 8.32 12.45
CA SER A 65 -11.19 8.28 13.93
C SER A 65 -11.99 9.43 14.53
N GLN A 66 -11.83 10.65 14.00
CA GLN A 66 -12.62 11.82 14.42
C GLN A 66 -14.11 11.61 14.17
N LYS A 67 -14.50 11.10 12.99
CA LYS A 67 -15.90 10.80 12.69
C LYS A 67 -16.46 9.66 13.55
N HIS A 68 -15.62 8.69 13.91
CA HIS A 68 -16.02 7.64 14.84
C HIS A 68 -16.28 8.18 16.25
N ALA A 69 -15.42 9.07 16.75
CA ALA A 69 -15.62 9.74 18.03
C ALA A 69 -16.93 10.52 18.07
N VAL A 70 -17.21 11.36 17.05
CA VAL A 70 -18.48 12.10 16.93
C VAL A 70 -19.70 11.16 16.95
N ARG A 71 -19.60 9.99 16.31
CA ARG A 71 -20.66 8.98 16.35
C ARG A 71 -20.86 8.42 17.75
N LEU A 72 -19.77 8.11 18.46
CA LEU A 72 -19.85 7.60 19.84
C LEU A 72 -20.45 8.67 20.78
N ASP A 73 -20.08 9.93 20.62
CA ASP A 73 -20.65 11.03 21.39
C ASP A 73 -22.16 11.19 21.14
N ALA A 74 -22.59 11.09 19.87
CA ALA A 74 -24.01 11.13 19.51
C ALA A 74 -24.78 9.93 20.08
N ASP A 75 -24.20 8.72 20.02
CA ASP A 75 -24.78 7.51 20.61
C ASP A 75 -24.91 7.65 22.14
N GLN A 76 -23.90 8.23 22.80
CA GLN A 76 -23.93 8.47 24.24
C GLN A 76 -25.01 9.47 24.61
N PHE A 77 -25.09 10.60 23.90
CA PHE A 77 -26.13 11.60 24.12
C PHE A 77 -27.55 11.01 23.97
N PHE A 78 -27.76 10.15 22.96
CA PHE A 78 -29.04 9.46 22.80
C PHE A 78 -29.34 8.52 24.00
N ARG A 79 -28.36 7.73 24.44
CA ARG A 79 -28.51 6.83 25.60
C ARG A 79 -28.79 7.57 26.90
N ASP A 80 -28.18 8.73 27.10
CA ASP A 80 -28.40 9.57 28.28
C ASP A 80 -29.83 10.12 28.33
N LEU A 81 -30.49 10.29 27.18
CA LEU A 81 -31.88 10.75 27.07
C LEU A 81 -32.91 9.62 27.22
N GLU A 82 -32.56 8.37 26.95
CA GLU A 82 -33.51 7.25 26.98
C GLU A 82 -34.23 7.07 28.33
N PRO A 83 -33.57 7.16 29.51
CA PRO A 83 -34.24 7.01 30.80
C PRO A 83 -35.34 8.05 31.04
N GLU A 84 -35.09 9.31 30.70
CA GLU A 84 -36.09 10.38 30.76
C GLU A 84 -37.26 10.07 29.81
N GLY A 85 -36.95 9.64 28.59
CA GLY A 85 -37.92 9.30 27.57
C GLY A 85 -38.89 8.19 27.97
N ILE A 86 -38.37 7.12 28.59
CA ILE A 86 -39.18 6.01 29.09
C ILE A 86 -40.18 6.52 30.12
N GLY A 87 -39.74 7.36 31.06
CA GLY A 87 -40.61 7.97 32.07
C GLY A 87 -41.72 8.83 31.46
N VAL A 88 -41.36 9.72 30.53
CA VAL A 88 -42.31 10.62 29.85
C VAL A 88 -43.33 9.85 29.01
N LEU A 89 -42.89 8.87 28.22
CA LEU A 89 -43.77 8.05 27.37
C LEU A 89 -44.71 7.17 28.19
N THR A 90 -44.21 6.59 29.29
CA THR A 90 -45.01 5.76 30.19
C THR A 90 -46.10 6.59 30.87
N GLU A 91 -45.75 7.75 31.43
CA GLU A 91 -46.73 8.62 32.09
C GLU A 91 -47.74 9.19 31.10
N LEU A 92 -47.32 9.60 29.90
CA LEU A 92 -48.24 10.05 28.85
C LEU A 92 -49.22 8.95 28.45
N SER A 93 -48.73 7.73 28.25
CA SER A 93 -49.57 6.59 27.86
C SER A 93 -50.50 6.15 28.99
N SER A 94 -50.05 6.22 30.24
CA SER A 94 -50.85 5.95 31.43
C SER A 94 -51.96 6.99 31.60
N ALA A 95 -51.62 8.28 31.58
CA ALA A 95 -52.57 9.38 31.72
C ALA A 95 -53.62 9.38 30.59
N ARG A 96 -53.22 9.06 29.35
CA ARG A 96 -54.15 8.92 28.22
C ARG A 96 -55.15 7.80 28.44
N ARG A 97 -54.69 6.61 28.86
CA ARG A 97 -55.57 5.46 29.13
C ARG A 97 -56.54 5.75 30.26
N HIS A 98 -56.07 6.40 31.33
CA HIS A 98 -56.92 6.77 32.45
C HIS A 98 -58.01 7.76 32.03
N LEU A 99 -57.66 8.82 31.28
CA LEU A 99 -58.63 9.77 30.74
C LEU A 99 -59.72 9.08 29.91
N TRP A 100 -59.35 8.16 29.02
CA TRP A 100 -60.34 7.39 28.25
C TRP A 100 -61.20 6.47 29.11
N SER A 101 -60.65 5.89 30.17
CA SER A 101 -61.42 5.00 31.06
C SER A 101 -62.50 5.74 31.87
N VAL A 102 -62.27 7.01 32.21
CA VAL A 102 -63.20 7.82 33.01
C VAL A 102 -64.06 8.75 32.16
N ALA A 103 -63.91 8.74 30.83
CA ALA A 103 -64.51 9.72 29.92
C ALA A 103 -66.07 9.73 29.92
N THR A 104 -66.71 8.71 30.48
CA THR A 104 -68.17 8.63 30.66
C THR A 104 -68.58 8.60 32.14
N GLY A 105 -67.66 8.94 33.04
CA GLY A 105 -67.83 8.94 34.49
C GLY A 105 -68.22 10.31 35.04
N ASP A 106 -67.85 10.56 36.30
CA ASP A 106 -68.14 11.81 37.00
C ASP A 106 -67.31 12.99 36.48
N ASP A 107 -67.91 14.18 36.41
CA ASP A 107 -67.30 15.37 35.80
C ASP A 107 -66.00 15.77 36.52
N ASP A 108 -65.95 15.64 37.84
CA ASP A 108 -64.76 15.92 38.65
C ASP A 108 -63.62 14.94 38.36
N GLU A 109 -63.95 13.66 38.14
CA GLU A 109 -62.98 12.61 37.78
C GLU A 109 -62.43 12.85 36.37
N ILE A 110 -63.29 13.24 35.43
CA ILE A 110 -62.90 13.62 34.07
C ILE A 110 -61.96 14.83 34.08
N LEU A 111 -62.29 15.87 34.87
CA LEU A 111 -61.47 17.08 34.97
C LEU A 111 -60.07 16.79 35.53
N GLN A 112 -59.96 15.95 36.56
CA GLN A 112 -58.68 15.54 37.13
C GLN A 112 -57.85 14.72 36.15
N ALA A 113 -58.46 13.75 35.47
CA ALA A 113 -57.78 12.94 34.45
C ALA A 113 -57.30 13.79 33.27
N ALA A 114 -58.10 14.78 32.84
CA ALA A 114 -57.74 15.71 31.77
C ALA A 114 -56.54 16.60 32.17
N GLN A 115 -56.51 17.12 33.40
CA GLN A 115 -55.37 17.87 33.91
C GLN A 115 -54.09 17.03 33.97
N ARG A 116 -54.18 15.77 34.44
CA ARG A 116 -53.04 14.84 34.46
C ARG A 116 -52.52 14.59 33.04
N TYR A 117 -53.40 14.32 32.08
CA TYR A 117 -53.02 14.14 30.68
C TYR A 117 -52.37 15.40 30.10
N GLY A 118 -52.91 16.59 30.38
CA GLY A 118 -52.31 17.86 29.93
C GLY A 118 -50.88 18.08 30.45
N ARG A 119 -50.61 17.74 31.72
CA ARG A 119 -49.25 17.80 32.30
C ARG A 119 -48.30 16.82 31.61
N ALA A 120 -48.74 15.58 31.40
CA ALA A 120 -47.94 14.56 30.72
C ALA A 120 -47.68 14.93 29.24
N ALA A 121 -48.66 15.51 28.55
CA ALA A 121 -48.52 16.01 27.19
C ALA A 121 -47.51 17.16 27.09
N LYS A 122 -47.50 18.09 28.07
CA LYS A 122 -46.49 19.16 28.15
C LYS A 122 -45.08 18.63 28.38
N ALA A 123 -44.93 17.59 29.22
CA ALA A 123 -43.65 16.92 29.41
C ALA A 123 -43.14 16.29 28.10
N TRP A 124 -44.02 15.60 27.36
CA TRP A 124 -43.70 15.07 26.04
C TRP A 124 -43.32 16.15 25.04
N GLN A 125 -44.06 17.26 24.99
CA GLN A 125 -43.75 18.39 24.10
C GLN A 125 -42.36 18.99 24.37
N THR A 126 -41.87 18.91 25.61
CA THR A 126 -40.54 19.39 26.00
C THR A 126 -39.44 18.37 25.66
N TYR A 127 -39.75 17.07 25.80
CA TYR A 127 -38.80 15.98 25.56
C TYR A 127 -38.64 15.65 24.07
N SER A 128 -39.73 15.59 23.30
CA SER A 128 -39.74 15.06 21.93
C SER A 128 -38.77 15.76 20.96
N PRO A 129 -38.55 17.10 21.02
CA PRO A 129 -37.56 17.74 20.14
C PRO A 129 -36.14 17.29 20.44
N LYS A 130 -35.79 17.10 21.73
CA LYS A 130 -34.45 16.63 22.15
C LYS A 130 -34.21 15.21 21.65
N HIS A 131 -35.22 14.35 21.80
CA HIS A 131 -35.16 12.98 21.32
C HIS A 131 -35.00 12.90 19.80
N HIS A 132 -35.79 13.67 19.04
CA HIS A 132 -35.64 13.72 17.58
C HIS A 132 -34.27 14.24 17.16
N ALA A 133 -33.78 15.30 17.80
CA ALA A 133 -32.44 15.82 17.54
C ALA A 133 -31.33 14.79 17.84
N ALA A 134 -31.46 14.02 18.92
CA ALA A 134 -30.51 12.96 19.27
C ALA A 134 -30.52 11.82 18.24
N VAL A 135 -31.71 11.37 17.82
CA VAL A 135 -31.86 10.35 16.77
C VAL A 135 -31.23 10.81 15.46
N ASP A 136 -31.49 12.05 15.06
CA ASP A 136 -30.96 12.60 13.81
C ASP A 136 -29.44 12.81 13.89
N ALA A 137 -28.90 13.24 15.03
CA ALA A 137 -27.46 13.34 15.26
C ALA A 137 -26.76 11.98 15.10
N VAL A 138 -27.33 10.91 15.67
CA VAL A 138 -26.81 9.53 15.51
C VAL A 138 -26.83 9.10 14.04
N LYS A 139 -27.94 9.33 13.33
CA LYS A 139 -28.05 8.98 11.91
C LYS A 139 -27.00 9.69 11.06
N VAL A 140 -26.88 11.01 11.22
CA VAL A 140 -25.92 11.84 10.47
C VAL A 140 -24.49 11.40 10.78
N ALA A 141 -24.14 11.23 12.06
CA ALA A 141 -22.80 10.81 12.46
C ALA A 141 -22.44 9.42 11.94
N MET A 142 -23.40 8.49 11.90
CA MET A 142 -23.21 7.15 11.33
C MET A 142 -22.99 7.20 9.81
N GLU A 143 -23.73 8.04 9.08
CA GLU A 143 -23.55 8.22 7.63
C GLU A 143 -22.19 8.85 7.30
N ASP A 144 -21.80 9.89 8.05
CA ASP A 144 -20.51 10.55 7.92
C ASP A 144 -19.35 9.59 8.19
N TRP A 145 -19.44 8.78 9.24
CA TRP A 145 -18.42 7.77 9.54
C TRP A 145 -18.34 6.69 8.46
N LYS A 146 -19.49 6.22 7.95
CA LYS A 146 -19.53 5.28 6.82
C LYS A 146 -18.89 5.87 5.56
N ARG A 147 -19.15 7.15 5.27
CA ARG A 147 -18.54 7.86 4.13
C ARG A 147 -17.03 7.95 4.28
N ALA A 148 -16.55 8.41 5.43
CA ALA A 148 -15.12 8.49 5.72
C ALA A 148 -14.42 7.12 5.60
N LYS A 149 -15.07 6.03 6.06
CA LYS A 149 -14.54 4.67 5.89
C LYS A 149 -14.40 4.25 4.43
N ARG A 150 -15.37 4.58 3.57
CA ARG A 150 -15.31 4.27 2.14
C ARG A 150 -14.20 5.05 1.45
N GLU A 151 -14.08 6.34 1.76
CA GLU A 151 -13.00 7.20 1.24
C GLU A 151 -11.63 6.69 1.66
N HIS A 152 -11.46 6.30 2.93
CA HIS A 152 -10.23 5.69 3.44
C HIS A 152 -9.89 4.38 2.70
N ALA A 153 -10.86 3.49 2.47
CA ALA A 153 -10.63 2.25 1.73
C ALA A 153 -10.08 2.49 0.31
N VAL A 154 -10.64 3.47 -0.41
CA VAL A 154 -10.12 3.87 -1.74
C VAL A 154 -8.68 4.38 -1.67
N LEU A 155 -8.31 5.09 -0.60
CA LEU A 155 -6.93 5.55 -0.40
C LEU A 155 -5.97 4.40 -0.09
N VAL A 156 -6.41 3.39 0.68
CA VAL A 156 -5.64 2.18 0.94
C VAL A 156 -5.38 1.39 -0.36
N GLU A 157 -6.40 1.21 -1.20
CA GLU A 157 -6.22 0.57 -2.51
C GLU A 157 -5.20 1.31 -3.39
N ARG A 158 -5.22 2.65 -3.37
CA ARG A 158 -4.22 3.47 -4.09
C ARG A 158 -2.80 3.29 -3.53
N GLN A 159 -2.66 3.23 -2.21
CA GLN A 159 -1.38 2.96 -1.56
C GLN A 159 -0.83 1.58 -1.96
N GLU A 160 -1.69 0.55 -1.99
CA GLU A 160 -1.30 -0.79 -2.44
C GLU A 160 -0.85 -0.80 -3.90
N ALA A 161 -1.57 -0.10 -4.78
CA ALA A 161 -1.17 0.07 -6.18
C ALA A 161 0.21 0.76 -6.29
N SER A 162 0.46 1.83 -5.51
CA SER A 162 1.77 2.49 -5.48
C SER A 162 2.88 1.58 -4.94
N ARG A 163 2.61 0.75 -3.93
CA ARG A 163 3.57 -0.27 -3.45
C ARG A 163 3.90 -1.28 -4.53
N GLN A 164 2.90 -1.72 -5.30
CA GLN A 164 3.13 -2.65 -6.41
C GLN A 164 3.95 -2.01 -7.53
N GLN A 165 3.68 -0.74 -7.87
CA GLN A 165 4.49 0.00 -8.83
C GLN A 165 5.96 0.12 -8.40
N LEU A 166 6.22 0.46 -7.14
CA LEU A 166 7.59 0.51 -6.60
C LEU A 166 8.27 -0.86 -6.67
N ARG A 167 7.59 -1.93 -6.24
CA ARG A 167 8.13 -3.29 -6.34
C ARG A 167 8.52 -3.66 -7.76
N SER A 168 7.67 -3.37 -8.74
CA SER A 168 7.95 -3.63 -10.15
C SER A 168 9.14 -2.81 -10.65
N ALA A 169 9.22 -1.51 -10.31
CA ALA A 169 10.33 -0.64 -10.70
C ALA A 169 11.66 -1.11 -10.09
N THR A 170 11.69 -1.44 -8.80
CA THR A 170 12.86 -1.98 -8.11
C THR A 170 13.29 -3.34 -8.68
N GLN A 171 12.35 -4.23 -9.00
CA GLN A 171 12.67 -5.51 -9.62
C GLN A 171 13.32 -5.35 -10.99
N GLU A 172 12.81 -4.44 -11.82
CA GLU A 172 13.38 -4.17 -13.13
C GLU A 172 14.76 -3.51 -13.02
N LEU A 173 14.91 -2.56 -12.10
CA LEU A 173 16.21 -1.94 -11.81
C LEU A 173 17.23 -2.99 -11.37
N ASN A 174 16.87 -3.90 -10.46
CA ASN A 174 17.77 -4.96 -9.98
C ASN A 174 18.20 -5.89 -11.12
N LYS A 175 17.27 -6.34 -11.96
CA LYS A 175 17.58 -7.19 -13.13
C LYS A 175 18.55 -6.51 -14.09
N VAL A 176 18.36 -5.22 -14.35
CA VAL A 176 19.24 -4.47 -15.26
C VAL A 176 20.58 -4.15 -14.59
N SER A 177 20.59 -3.90 -13.28
CA SER A 177 21.80 -3.69 -12.48
C SER A 177 22.69 -4.95 -12.49
N GLU A 178 22.11 -6.13 -12.31
CA GLU A 178 22.84 -7.40 -12.41
C GLU A 178 23.57 -7.53 -13.75
N LYS A 179 22.94 -7.10 -14.86
CA LYS A 179 23.54 -7.09 -16.21
C LYS A 179 24.60 -6.01 -16.40
N ALA A 180 24.35 -4.81 -15.91
CA ALA A 180 25.30 -3.69 -16.00
C ALA A 180 26.61 -3.99 -15.24
N TYR A 181 26.54 -4.77 -14.16
CA TYR A 181 27.68 -5.10 -13.31
C TYR A 181 28.20 -6.54 -13.48
N MET A 182 28.01 -7.17 -14.65
CA MET A 182 28.58 -8.49 -15.01
C MET A 182 30.11 -8.48 -15.25
N ARG A 183 30.87 -7.71 -14.45
CA ARG A 183 32.31 -7.50 -14.63
C ARG A 183 33.11 -8.80 -14.60
N ILE A 184 32.75 -9.75 -13.73
CA ILE A 184 33.45 -11.03 -13.60
C ILE A 184 33.26 -11.90 -14.87
N ALA A 185 32.03 -11.97 -15.39
CA ALA A 185 31.75 -12.77 -16.59
C ALA A 185 32.45 -12.20 -17.83
N ILE A 186 32.51 -10.87 -17.97
CA ILE A 186 33.26 -10.20 -19.04
C ILE A 186 34.75 -10.48 -18.88
N PHE A 187 35.29 -10.34 -17.67
CA PHE A 187 36.70 -10.59 -17.38
C PHE A 187 37.15 -12.02 -17.75
N ASP A 188 36.39 -13.03 -17.35
CA ASP A 188 36.72 -14.43 -17.67
C ASP A 188 36.73 -14.67 -19.19
N LEU A 189 35.78 -14.07 -19.92
CA LEU A 189 35.71 -14.14 -21.38
C LEU A 189 36.85 -13.38 -22.06
N GLU A 190 37.22 -12.19 -21.58
CA GLU A 190 38.36 -11.43 -22.11
C GLU A 190 39.66 -12.20 -21.96
N LYS A 191 39.88 -12.81 -20.78
CA LYS A 191 41.03 -13.68 -20.56
C LYS A 191 41.06 -14.86 -21.52
N ASN A 192 39.94 -15.57 -21.69
CA ASN A 192 39.85 -16.71 -22.61
C ASN A 192 40.13 -16.30 -24.06
N VAL A 193 39.61 -15.14 -24.50
CA VAL A 193 39.88 -14.60 -25.85
C VAL A 193 41.36 -14.31 -26.03
N VAL A 194 42.04 -13.75 -25.03
CA VAL A 194 43.49 -13.49 -25.09
C VAL A 194 44.31 -14.77 -25.08
N ASP A 195 43.97 -15.74 -24.22
CA ASP A 195 44.67 -17.03 -24.17
C ASP A 195 44.57 -17.76 -25.53
N LEU A 196 43.39 -17.72 -26.17
CA LEU A 196 43.19 -18.26 -27.51
C LEU A 196 43.91 -17.46 -28.60
N ALA A 197 43.95 -16.12 -28.50
CA ALA A 197 44.68 -15.27 -29.44
C ALA A 197 46.19 -15.53 -29.40
N ASN A 198 46.76 -15.71 -28.20
CA ASN A 198 48.17 -16.04 -28.01
C ASN A 198 48.49 -17.44 -28.59
N ALA A 199 47.61 -18.42 -28.36
CA ALA A 199 47.75 -19.76 -28.94
C ALA A 199 47.69 -19.76 -30.48
N PHE A 200 46.85 -18.90 -31.07
CA PHE A 200 46.67 -18.81 -32.52
C PHE A 200 47.77 -18.02 -33.24
N THR A 201 48.28 -16.95 -32.63
CA THR A 201 49.25 -16.04 -33.26
C THR A 201 50.71 -16.36 -32.95
N GLY A 202 50.98 -17.23 -31.98
CA GLY A 202 52.33 -17.54 -31.51
C GLY A 202 53.03 -16.35 -30.84
N ILE A 203 52.30 -15.28 -30.54
CA ILE A 203 52.80 -14.12 -29.81
C ILE A 203 52.80 -14.49 -28.33
N GLU A 204 53.95 -14.92 -27.83
CA GLU A 204 54.19 -14.97 -26.40
C GLU A 204 54.22 -13.53 -25.86
N GLU A 205 53.57 -13.27 -24.72
CA GLU A 205 53.61 -12.02 -23.91
C GLU A 205 52.43 -11.03 -23.95
N LEU A 206 51.32 -11.31 -24.64
CA LEU A 206 50.11 -10.46 -24.49
C LEU A 206 49.44 -10.72 -23.13
N LYS A 207 49.84 -9.93 -22.13
CA LYS A 207 49.23 -9.89 -20.79
C LYS A 207 48.31 -8.69 -20.68
N ILE A 208 47.03 -8.90 -20.41
CA ILE A 208 46.17 -7.80 -19.95
C ILE A 208 46.39 -7.62 -18.45
N THR A 209 47.02 -6.51 -18.07
CA THR A 209 47.04 -6.01 -16.69
C THR A 209 45.85 -5.10 -16.46
N TYR A 210 44.92 -5.54 -15.61
CA TYR A 210 43.75 -4.76 -15.21
C TYR A 210 44.02 -4.09 -13.86
N ASP A 211 43.74 -2.79 -13.77
CA ASP A 211 44.06 -1.97 -12.58
C ASP A 211 42.95 -1.98 -11.50
N CYS A 212 41.85 -2.72 -11.69
CA CYS A 212 40.68 -2.60 -10.81
C CYS A 212 39.90 -3.91 -10.63
N VAL A 213 40.47 -4.83 -9.87
CA VAL A 213 39.66 -5.79 -9.09
C VAL A 213 39.70 -5.31 -7.65
N ASP A 214 38.61 -4.71 -7.17
CA ASP A 214 38.47 -4.46 -5.73
C ASP A 214 38.40 -5.83 -5.05
N THR A 215 39.35 -6.12 -4.18
CA THR A 215 39.57 -7.43 -3.54
C THR A 215 38.33 -8.06 -2.87
N LYS A 216 37.28 -7.28 -2.63
CA LYS A 216 36.00 -7.75 -2.09
C LYS A 216 35.12 -8.49 -3.11
N ASP A 217 35.36 -8.32 -4.41
CA ASP A 217 34.59 -8.94 -5.50
C ASP A 217 35.10 -10.36 -5.85
N LEU A 218 36.23 -10.78 -5.29
CA LEU A 218 36.77 -12.13 -5.48
C LEU A 218 36.23 -13.08 -4.40
N LYS A 219 35.42 -14.06 -4.80
CA LYS A 219 35.03 -15.18 -3.91
C LYS A 219 36.28 -15.97 -3.52
N ILE A 220 36.68 -15.87 -2.25
CA ILE A 220 37.77 -16.69 -1.70
C ILE A 220 37.22 -18.10 -1.46
N ASN A 221 37.52 -19.03 -2.36
CA ASN A 221 37.31 -20.45 -2.13
C ASN A 221 38.50 -21.00 -1.35
N PHE A 222 38.33 -21.21 -0.05
CA PHE A 222 39.30 -21.97 0.75
C PHE A 222 39.15 -23.46 0.46
N THR A 223 40.12 -24.06 -0.20
CA THR A 223 40.32 -25.52 -0.18
C THR A 223 41.38 -25.84 0.86
N ALA A 224 40.95 -26.46 1.97
CA ALA A 224 41.85 -27.01 2.97
C ALA A 224 42.51 -28.29 2.42
N LYS A 225 43.83 -28.43 2.62
CA LYS A 225 44.57 -29.68 2.39
C LYS A 225 44.42 -30.62 3.56
#